data_AF-A0A8H5B608-F1
#
_entry.id   AF-A0A8H5B608-F1
#
_cell.length_a   1.000
_cell.length_b   1.000
_cell.length_c   1.000
_cell.angle_alpha   90.00
_cell.angle_beta   90.00
_cell.angle_gamma   90.00
#
_symmetry.space_group_name_H-M   'P 1'
#
loop_
_entity.id
_entity.type
_entity.pdbx_description
1 polymer ?
#
loop_
_entity_poly.entity_id
_entity_poly.type
_entity_poly.pdbx_seq_one_letter_code
_entity_poly.pdbx_strand_id
1 'polypeptide(L)'
;MRLSSLALVLSVLGGALAQDTSLVEVKRAFDDALIPGNISLSFDPKALLEVTFPQPAGRPIILKAGVQLPRNATAGPPTFSVVGSVGRGPFVVAAVDLDAPTPQIRTSAQIRHFLGGNFVFESIRTPLLLTNTTPALSEFRQPTPPAGSDPHRYVFLLFEQSRAFNTQTLVNSTTSIAMFSIGNFAKAVGLGQPIGGTFMLVGPPPA
;
A
#
# COMPACT_ATOMS: atom_id res chain seq x y z
N MET A 1 31.54 48.98 -15.95
CA MET A 1 30.29 48.19 -16.03
C MET A 1 30.62 46.71 -16.02
N ARG A 2 30.40 46.02 -14.90
CA ARG A 2 30.26 44.55 -14.84
C ARG A 2 29.19 44.26 -13.79
N LEU A 3 28.01 43.86 -14.23
CA LEU A 3 26.91 43.41 -13.39
C LEU A 3 27.00 41.88 -13.32
N SER A 4 27.42 41.36 -12.18
CA SER A 4 27.41 39.94 -11.87
C SER A 4 25.97 39.52 -11.57
N SER A 5 25.39 38.66 -12.41
CA SER A 5 24.05 38.10 -12.19
C SER A 5 24.15 36.90 -11.25
N LEU A 6 23.65 37.07 -10.02
CA LEU A 6 23.50 36.01 -9.03
C LEU A 6 22.22 35.22 -9.38
N ALA A 7 22.37 34.03 -9.94
CA ALA A 7 21.24 33.12 -10.16
C ALA A 7 20.84 32.48 -8.82
N LEU A 8 19.75 32.97 -8.24
CA LEU A 8 19.08 32.35 -7.10
C LEU A 8 18.36 31.10 -7.60
N VAL A 9 18.94 29.92 -7.37
CA VAL A 9 18.25 28.64 -7.58
C VAL A 9 17.18 28.51 -6.50
N LEU A 10 15.93 28.76 -6.88
CA LEU A 10 14.77 28.54 -6.02
C LEU A 10 14.56 27.03 -5.91
N SER A 11 15.02 26.44 -4.81
CA SER A 11 14.72 25.05 -4.46
C SER A 11 13.21 24.93 -4.20
N VAL A 12 12.54 24.18 -5.08
CA VAL A 12 11.11 23.87 -4.98
C VAL A 12 10.86 23.16 -3.65
N LEU A 13 10.00 23.75 -2.81
CA LEU A 13 9.48 23.14 -1.60
C LEU A 13 8.84 21.79 -1.95
N GLY A 14 9.35 20.71 -1.37
CA GLY A 14 8.68 19.41 -1.37
C GLY A 14 7.34 19.55 -0.65
N GLY A 15 6.26 19.66 -1.43
CA GLY A 15 4.90 19.64 -0.91
C GLY A 15 4.69 18.34 -0.14
N ALA A 16 4.23 18.44 1.10
CA ALA A 16 3.69 17.28 1.80
C ALA A 16 2.59 16.69 0.91
N LEU A 17 2.80 15.45 0.45
CA LEU A 17 1.77 14.74 -0.30
C LEU A 17 0.55 14.62 0.62
N ALA A 18 -0.58 15.13 0.13
CA ALA A 18 -1.79 15.22 0.92
C ALA A 18 -2.35 13.82 1.17
N GLN A 19 -2.61 13.47 2.43
CA GLN A 19 -3.26 12.23 2.83
C GLN A 19 -4.65 12.06 2.18
N ASP A 20 -5.06 10.81 1.96
CA ASP A 20 -6.45 10.49 1.61
C ASP A 20 -7.44 10.95 2.70
N THR A 21 -8.51 11.65 2.29
CA THR A 21 -9.53 12.19 3.22
C THR A 21 -10.97 11.84 2.83
N SER A 22 -11.17 11.15 1.69
CA SER A 22 -12.50 10.86 1.14
C SER A 22 -12.57 9.42 0.64
N LEU A 23 -13.51 8.63 1.19
CA LEU A 23 -13.78 7.26 0.74
C LEU A 23 -14.21 7.23 -0.73
N VAL A 24 -14.96 8.24 -1.16
CA VAL A 24 -15.43 8.36 -2.56
C VAL A 24 -14.26 8.58 -3.50
N GLU A 25 -13.31 9.45 -3.13
CA GLU A 25 -12.12 9.70 -3.96
C GLU A 25 -11.20 8.49 -4.01
N VAL A 26 -10.97 7.82 -2.87
CA VAL A 26 -10.17 6.59 -2.83
C VAL A 26 -10.81 5.48 -3.65
N LYS A 27 -12.13 5.28 -3.52
CA LYS A 27 -12.86 4.30 -4.33
C LYS A 27 -12.73 4.62 -5.82
N ARG A 28 -12.93 5.89 -6.20
CA ARG A 28 -12.77 6.33 -7.58
C ARG A 28 -11.36 6.08 -8.09
N ALA A 29 -10.33 6.39 -7.31
CA ALA A 29 -8.94 6.14 -7.69
C ALA A 29 -8.65 4.64 -7.90
N PHE A 30 -9.25 3.76 -7.10
CA PHE A 30 -9.16 2.31 -7.29
C PHE A 30 -9.85 1.85 -8.58
N ASP A 31 -11.06 2.38 -8.85
CA ASP A 31 -11.83 2.06 -10.04
C ASP A 31 -11.12 2.55 -11.31
N ASP A 32 -10.65 3.80 -11.32
CA ASP A 32 -9.91 4.43 -12.42
C ASP A 32 -8.60 3.68 -12.70
N ALA A 33 -7.95 3.16 -11.65
CA ALA A 33 -6.76 2.33 -11.76
C ALA A 33 -7.05 0.85 -12.04
N LEU A 34 -8.31 0.43 -12.27
CA LEU A 34 -8.72 -0.96 -12.54
C LEU A 34 -8.30 -1.98 -11.46
N ILE A 35 -8.09 -1.53 -10.22
CA ILE A 35 -7.58 -2.38 -9.13
C ILE A 35 -8.58 -3.50 -8.78
N PRO A 36 -9.88 -3.25 -8.54
CA PRO A 36 -10.84 -4.29 -8.14
C PRO A 36 -10.85 -5.50 -9.08
N GLY A 37 -10.85 -5.25 -10.38
CA GLY A 37 -10.79 -6.29 -11.41
C GLY A 37 -9.46 -7.05 -11.42
N ASN A 38 -8.33 -6.37 -11.17
CA ASN A 38 -7.00 -7.00 -11.15
C ASN A 38 -6.72 -7.82 -9.87
N ILE A 39 -7.42 -7.53 -8.77
CA ILE A 39 -7.34 -8.30 -7.53
C ILE A 39 -8.46 -9.34 -7.36
N SER A 40 -9.44 -9.36 -8.27
CA SER A 40 -10.63 -10.21 -8.21
C SER A 40 -11.42 -10.06 -6.90
N LEU A 41 -11.50 -8.83 -6.40
CA LEU A 41 -12.24 -8.43 -5.21
C LEU A 41 -13.01 -7.13 -5.50
N SER A 42 -14.20 -7.00 -4.95
CA SER A 42 -14.93 -5.73 -4.97
C SER A 42 -14.27 -4.76 -3.98
N PHE A 43 -14.32 -3.46 -4.28
CA PHE A 43 -13.83 -2.43 -3.38
C PHE A 43 -14.92 -1.41 -3.09
N ASP A 44 -15.42 -1.46 -1.86
CA ASP A 44 -16.39 -0.51 -1.30
C ASP A 44 -15.89 -0.12 0.10
N PRO A 45 -14.92 0.83 0.17
CA PRO A 45 -14.20 1.10 1.40
C PRO A 45 -15.12 1.75 2.43
N LYS A 46 -15.04 1.26 3.67
CA LYS A 46 -15.76 1.77 4.85
C LYS A 46 -14.86 2.63 5.74
N ALA A 47 -13.54 2.51 5.56
CA ALA A 47 -12.55 3.33 6.22
C ALA A 47 -11.36 3.61 5.30
N LEU A 48 -10.67 4.70 5.59
CA LEU A 48 -9.41 5.05 4.94
C LEU A 48 -8.28 4.29 5.63
N LEU A 49 -7.47 3.61 4.84
CA LEU A 49 -6.22 3.03 5.30
C LEU A 49 -5.11 4.06 5.04
N GLU A 50 -4.56 4.61 6.12
CA GLU A 50 -3.35 5.43 6.04
C GLU A 50 -2.13 4.51 6.05
N VAL A 51 -1.28 4.67 5.04
CA VAL A 51 0.03 4.01 4.95
C VAL A 51 1.09 5.09 5.04
N THR A 52 1.95 4.99 6.04
CA THR A 52 2.97 6.01 6.32
C THR A 52 4.36 5.42 6.16
N PHE A 53 5.14 5.97 5.22
CA PHE A 53 6.52 5.58 4.98
C PHE A 53 7.49 6.46 5.78
N PRO A 54 8.36 5.88 6.62
CA PRO A 54 9.42 6.65 7.27
C PRO A 54 10.41 7.18 6.24
N GLN A 55 10.93 8.39 6.47
CA GLN A 55 11.99 8.99 5.65
C GLN A 55 13.27 9.10 6.48
N PRO A 56 14.46 8.73 5.93
CA PRO A 56 15.73 8.85 6.66
C PRO A 56 16.04 10.27 7.11
N ALA A 57 15.62 11.26 6.32
CA ALA A 57 15.67 12.66 6.65
C ALA A 57 14.35 13.32 6.24
N GLY A 58 13.75 14.09 7.14
CA GLY A 58 12.52 14.83 6.88
C GLY A 58 11.26 14.21 7.47
N ARG A 59 10.11 14.65 6.97
CA ARG A 59 8.80 14.20 7.44
C ARG A 59 8.45 12.85 6.79
N PRO A 60 7.74 11.96 7.51
CA PRO A 60 7.23 10.75 6.91
C PRO A 60 6.26 11.08 5.77
N ILE A 61 6.17 10.18 4.80
CA ILE A 61 5.25 10.31 3.66
C ILE A 61 3.99 9.51 3.99
N ILE A 62 2.86 10.19 4.07
CA ILE A 62 1.56 9.55 4.14
C ILE A 62 1.04 9.40 2.71
N LEU A 63 0.63 8.19 2.34
CA LEU A 63 0.15 7.95 0.97
C LEU A 63 -1.15 8.69 0.68
N LYS A 64 -1.25 9.12 -0.58
CA LYS A 64 -2.50 9.44 -1.27
C LYS A 64 -2.73 8.39 -2.34
N ALA A 65 -3.95 7.91 -2.51
CA ALA A 65 -4.27 6.95 -3.55
C ALA A 65 -3.82 7.47 -4.93
N GLY A 66 -3.01 6.66 -5.63
CA GLY A 66 -2.47 6.98 -6.95
C GLY A 66 -1.22 7.86 -6.95
N VAL A 67 -0.67 8.22 -5.80
CA VAL A 67 0.56 9.01 -5.74
C VAL A 67 1.73 8.25 -6.36
N GLN A 68 2.50 8.91 -7.21
CA GLN A 68 3.75 8.36 -7.73
C GLN A 68 4.93 8.76 -6.84
N LEU A 69 5.68 7.77 -6.39
CA LEU A 69 6.86 7.94 -5.54
C LEU A 69 8.10 7.38 -6.22
N PRO A 70 9.27 8.01 -6.04
CA PRO A 70 10.54 7.39 -6.39
C PRO A 70 10.81 6.22 -5.45
N ARG A 71 11.53 5.19 -5.94
CA ARG A 71 11.84 3.98 -5.17
C ARG A 71 12.43 4.27 -3.79
N ASN A 72 13.37 5.22 -3.70
CA ASN A 72 14.06 5.57 -2.46
C ASN A 72 13.12 6.06 -1.34
N ALA A 73 11.97 6.64 -1.70
CA ALA A 73 10.97 7.11 -0.75
C ALA A 73 10.15 5.97 -0.10
N THR A 74 10.33 4.72 -0.56
CA THR A 74 9.50 3.56 -0.20
C THR A 74 10.24 2.49 0.61
N ALA A 75 11.38 2.83 1.21
CA ALA A 75 12.25 1.87 1.93
C ALA A 75 11.52 1.09 3.04
N GLY A 76 10.64 1.76 3.79
CA GLY A 76 9.82 1.14 4.83
C GLY A 76 10.63 0.61 6.05
N PRO A 77 10.01 -0.25 6.89
CA PRO A 77 8.62 -0.70 6.79
C PRO A 77 7.64 0.46 7.03
N PRO A 78 6.47 0.48 6.36
CA PRO A 78 5.46 1.47 6.63
C PRO A 78 4.71 1.17 7.93
N THR A 79 4.08 2.19 8.51
CA THR A 79 3.07 2.04 9.57
C THR A 79 1.66 2.17 8.98
N PHE A 80 0.68 1.57 9.67
CA PHE A 80 -0.70 1.51 9.23
C PHE A 80 -1.63 2.15 10.25
N SER A 81 -2.51 3.04 9.80
CA SER A 81 -3.56 3.62 10.65
C SER A 81 -4.90 3.59 9.93
N VAL A 82 -5.99 3.67 10.69
CA VAL A 82 -7.35 3.68 10.15
C VAL A 82 -8.05 4.98 10.50
N VAL A 83 -8.71 5.58 9.50
CA VAL A 83 -9.64 6.71 9.70
C VAL A 83 -11.03 6.28 9.25
N GLY A 84 -11.98 6.31 10.19
CA GLY A 84 -13.37 5.89 9.96
C GLY A 84 -13.86 4.92 11.02
N SER A 85 -15.11 4.50 10.89
CA SER A 85 -15.73 3.54 11.81
C SER A 85 -15.57 2.11 11.29
N VAL A 86 -14.69 1.35 11.92
CA VAL A 86 -14.47 -0.09 11.64
C VAL A 86 -14.77 -0.94 12.88
N GLY A 87 -14.74 -2.27 12.73
CA GLY A 87 -14.86 -3.19 13.86
C GLY A 87 -13.72 -3.03 14.88
N ARG A 88 -13.73 -3.88 15.92
CA ARG A 88 -12.63 -3.92 16.91
C ARG A 88 -11.39 -4.69 16.42
N GLY A 89 -11.45 -5.24 15.20
CA GLY A 89 -10.46 -6.18 14.68
C GLY A 89 -10.60 -7.59 15.30
N PRO A 90 -9.56 -8.44 15.15
CA PRO A 90 -8.29 -8.12 14.51
C PRO A 90 -8.43 -7.88 12.99
N PHE A 91 -7.43 -7.21 12.42
CA PHE A 91 -7.38 -6.90 10.99
C PHE A 91 -6.23 -7.61 10.28
N VAL A 92 -6.35 -7.72 8.96
CA VAL A 92 -5.28 -8.13 8.06
C VAL A 92 -4.91 -6.96 7.15
N VAL A 93 -3.62 -6.70 7.01
CA VAL A 93 -3.07 -5.76 6.03
C VAL A 93 -2.25 -6.54 5.00
N ALA A 94 -2.51 -6.28 3.72
CA ALA A 94 -1.76 -6.86 2.61
C ALA A 94 -1.23 -5.76 1.69
N ALA A 95 -0.04 -5.97 1.12
CA ALA A 95 0.50 -5.15 0.05
C ALA A 95 0.86 -6.03 -1.16
N VAL A 96 0.38 -5.67 -2.36
CA VAL A 96 0.63 -6.42 -3.60
C VAL A 96 1.04 -5.51 -4.75
N ASP A 97 1.99 -5.97 -5.56
CA ASP A 97 2.35 -5.38 -6.86
C ASP A 97 1.51 -6.04 -7.94
N LEU A 98 0.72 -5.24 -8.68
CA LEU A 98 -0.17 -5.71 -9.74
C LEU A 98 0.49 -5.76 -11.12
N ASP A 99 1.70 -5.24 -11.26
CA ASP A 99 2.27 -4.85 -12.54
C ASP A 99 3.62 -5.49 -12.82
N ALA A 100 3.98 -6.59 -12.15
CA ALA A 100 5.25 -7.27 -12.39
C ALA A 100 5.20 -8.24 -13.59
N PRO A 101 6.25 -8.30 -14.45
CA PRO A 101 7.43 -7.44 -14.46
C PRO A 101 7.20 -6.03 -15.02
N THR A 102 6.18 -5.82 -15.87
CA THR A 102 5.75 -4.48 -16.30
C THR A 102 4.22 -4.36 -16.34
N PRO A 103 3.65 -3.14 -16.25
CA PRO A 103 2.20 -2.94 -16.33
C PRO A 103 1.57 -3.50 -17.63
N GLN A 104 2.33 -3.56 -18.72
CA GLN A 104 1.88 -4.07 -20.02
C GLN A 104 1.92 -5.61 -20.07
N ILE A 105 2.91 -6.22 -19.43
CA ILE A 105 3.15 -7.66 -19.46
C ILE A 105 3.29 -8.15 -18.02
N ARG A 106 2.16 -8.53 -17.42
CA ARG A 106 2.02 -8.85 -16.00
C ARG A 106 2.26 -10.34 -15.67
N THR A 107 3.26 -10.96 -16.28
CA THR A 107 3.48 -12.42 -16.19
C THR A 107 3.90 -12.93 -14.80
N SER A 108 4.37 -12.03 -13.92
CA SER A 108 4.75 -12.38 -12.53
C SER A 108 3.77 -11.85 -11.49
N ALA A 109 2.77 -11.08 -11.91
CA ALA A 109 1.78 -10.49 -11.02
C ALA A 109 0.84 -11.58 -10.45
N GLN A 110 0.36 -11.44 -9.21
CA GLN A 110 0.71 -10.37 -8.28
C GLN A 110 1.98 -10.74 -7.51
N ILE A 111 2.80 -9.76 -7.13
CA ILE A 111 3.90 -10.00 -6.17
C ILE A 111 3.44 -9.58 -4.78
N ARG A 112 3.50 -10.48 -3.80
CA ARG A 112 3.22 -10.20 -2.39
C ARG A 112 4.38 -9.40 -1.77
N HIS A 113 4.11 -8.15 -1.40
CA HIS A 113 5.06 -7.23 -0.77
C HIS A 113 4.90 -7.14 0.74
N PHE A 114 3.72 -7.45 1.27
CA PHE A 114 3.45 -7.56 2.71
C PHE A 114 2.20 -8.41 2.94
N LEU A 115 2.18 -9.19 4.01
CA LEU A 115 0.96 -9.84 4.49
C LEU A 115 1.08 -10.06 6.00
N GLY A 116 0.36 -9.25 6.77
CA GLY A 116 0.32 -9.34 8.23
C GLY A 116 -1.10 -9.42 8.74
N GLY A 117 -1.33 -10.24 9.75
CA GLY A 117 -2.59 -10.30 10.48
C GLY A 117 -2.41 -9.89 11.93
N ASN A 118 -3.45 -10.13 12.72
CA ASN A 118 -3.55 -9.83 14.14
C ASN A 118 -3.26 -8.36 14.46
N PHE A 119 -3.61 -7.46 13.52
CA PHE A 119 -3.58 -6.03 13.76
C PHE A 119 -4.72 -5.62 14.68
N VAL A 120 -4.40 -4.89 15.73
CA VAL A 120 -5.33 -4.29 16.69
C VAL A 120 -5.00 -2.82 16.88
N PHE A 121 -5.89 -2.05 17.48
CA PHE A 121 -5.61 -0.65 17.80
C PHE A 121 -4.58 -0.57 18.92
N GLU A 122 -3.45 0.07 18.63
CA GLU A 122 -2.46 0.45 19.64
C GLU A 122 -2.98 1.62 20.48
N SER A 123 -3.75 2.50 19.86
CA SER A 123 -4.32 3.71 20.47
C SER A 123 -5.70 4.00 19.90
N ILE A 124 -6.58 4.55 20.73
CA ILE A 124 -7.93 5.00 20.35
C ILE A 124 -7.97 6.47 19.87
N ARG A 125 -6.82 7.14 19.76
CA ARG A 125 -6.71 8.48 19.14
C ARG A 125 -6.73 8.35 17.63
N THR A 126 -7.49 9.19 16.95
CA THR A 126 -7.55 9.25 15.48
C THR A 126 -6.31 9.97 14.92
N PRO A 127 -5.67 9.47 13.85
CA PRO A 127 -5.95 8.20 13.16
C PRO A 127 -5.61 6.98 14.02
N LEU A 128 -6.44 5.93 13.95
CA LEU A 128 -6.34 4.75 14.81
C LEU A 128 -5.14 3.90 14.39
N LEU A 129 -4.01 4.10 15.06
CA LEU A 129 -2.76 3.38 14.79
C LEU A 129 -2.92 1.86 15.04
N LEU A 130 -2.50 1.07 14.06
CA LEU A 130 -2.54 -0.39 14.12
C LEU A 130 -1.19 -0.97 14.52
N THR A 131 -1.21 -1.96 15.41
CA THR A 131 -0.06 -2.81 15.73
C THR A 131 -0.45 -4.28 15.60
N ASN A 132 0.41 -5.10 15.00
CA ASN A 132 0.24 -6.55 14.95
C ASN A 132 0.73 -7.20 16.25
N THR A 133 0.01 -8.22 16.72
CA THR A 133 0.41 -9.00 17.91
C THR A 133 1.17 -10.29 17.57
N THR A 134 1.40 -10.54 16.28
CA THR A 134 2.19 -11.67 15.75
C THR A 134 3.06 -11.20 14.59
N PRO A 135 4.20 -11.86 14.29
CA PRO A 135 4.98 -11.59 13.08
C PRO A 135 4.14 -11.63 11.80
N ALA A 136 4.54 -10.89 10.77
CA ALA A 136 3.86 -10.95 9.49
C ALA A 136 4.12 -12.32 8.81
N LEU A 137 3.16 -12.81 8.04
CA LEU A 137 3.37 -13.98 7.16
C LEU A 137 4.36 -13.65 6.04
N SER A 138 4.42 -12.37 5.66
CA SER A 138 5.43 -11.84 4.76
C SER A 138 5.76 -10.42 5.20
N GLU A 139 6.99 -10.25 5.67
CA GLU A 139 7.54 -8.94 6.05
C GLU A 139 7.61 -8.00 4.84
N PHE A 140 7.61 -6.70 5.13
CA PHE A 140 7.55 -5.68 4.07
C PHE A 140 8.78 -5.77 3.17
N ARG A 141 8.54 -5.85 1.86
CA ARG A 141 9.59 -5.78 0.84
C ARG A 141 9.48 -4.46 0.09
N GLN A 142 10.56 -3.70 0.00
CA GLN A 142 10.58 -2.45 -0.74
C GLN A 142 10.19 -2.67 -2.22
N PRO A 143 9.29 -1.84 -2.78
CA PRO A 143 9.05 -1.74 -4.22
C PRO A 143 10.35 -1.73 -5.03
N THR A 144 10.44 -2.60 -6.04
CA THR A 144 11.64 -2.71 -6.88
C THR A 144 11.23 -3.02 -8.31
N PRO A 145 10.45 -2.13 -8.97
CA PRO A 145 10.09 -2.30 -10.37
C PRO A 145 11.37 -2.38 -11.22
N PRO A 146 11.41 -3.19 -12.29
CA PRO A 146 12.59 -3.29 -13.15
C PRO A 146 12.97 -1.93 -13.76
N ALA A 147 14.28 -1.72 -13.98
CA ALA A 147 14.75 -0.53 -14.68
C ALA A 147 14.15 -0.46 -16.10
N GLY A 148 13.64 0.70 -16.49
CA GLY A 148 12.97 0.90 -17.77
C GLY A 148 11.50 0.44 -17.82
N SER A 149 10.97 -0.17 -16.75
CA SER A 149 9.53 -0.39 -16.62
C SER A 149 8.81 0.92 -16.30
N ASP A 150 7.58 1.06 -16.79
CA ASP A 150 6.65 2.09 -16.32
C ASP A 150 6.36 1.91 -14.82
N PRO A 151 5.83 2.92 -14.10
CA PRO A 151 5.51 2.77 -12.69
C PRO A 151 4.50 1.65 -12.39
N HIS A 152 4.80 0.82 -11.39
CA HIS A 152 3.95 -0.27 -10.93
C HIS A 152 2.98 0.19 -9.84
N ARG A 153 1.75 -0.34 -9.83
CA ARG A 153 0.78 -0.15 -8.75
C ARG A 153 1.07 -1.08 -7.58
N TYR A 154 1.45 -0.49 -6.44
CA TYR A 154 1.58 -1.17 -5.15
C TYR A 154 0.34 -0.86 -4.31
N VAL A 155 -0.53 -1.86 -4.19
CA VAL A 155 -1.85 -1.72 -3.56
C VAL A 155 -1.80 -2.23 -2.13
N PHE A 156 -2.24 -1.40 -1.19
CA PHE A 156 -2.41 -1.75 0.22
C PHE A 156 -3.90 -1.95 0.51
N LEU A 157 -4.22 -3.06 1.17
CA LEU A 157 -5.58 -3.49 1.46
C LEU A 157 -5.72 -3.80 2.95
N LEU A 158 -6.84 -3.35 3.54
CA LEU A 158 -7.25 -3.66 4.91
C LEU A 158 -8.47 -4.58 4.88
N PHE A 159 -8.43 -5.66 5.64
CA PHE A 159 -9.54 -6.60 5.82
C PHE A 159 -9.87 -6.78 7.30
N GLU A 160 -11.14 -7.07 7.61
CA GLU A 160 -11.48 -7.75 8.86
C GLU A 160 -10.86 -9.16 8.84
N GLN A 161 -10.22 -9.56 9.93
CA GLN A 161 -9.59 -10.87 10.00
C GLN A 161 -10.63 -11.95 10.32
N SER A 162 -10.62 -13.03 9.53
CA SER A 162 -11.40 -14.22 9.81
C SER A 162 -10.73 -15.10 10.87
N ARG A 163 -11.50 -16.00 11.49
CA ARG A 163 -10.93 -17.03 12.38
C ARG A 163 -9.95 -17.96 11.66
N ALA A 164 -10.19 -18.25 10.38
CA ALA A 164 -9.38 -19.18 9.59
C ALA A 164 -8.00 -18.61 9.20
N PHE A 165 -7.81 -17.29 9.24
CA PHE A 165 -6.51 -16.67 8.91
C PHE A 165 -5.37 -17.17 9.81
N ASN A 166 -5.61 -17.41 11.10
CA ASN A 166 -4.55 -17.82 12.02
C ASN A 166 -4.15 -19.31 11.88
N THR A 167 -4.99 -20.12 11.22
CA THR A 167 -4.75 -21.55 11.04
C THR A 167 -4.45 -21.93 9.59
N GLN A 168 -4.41 -20.95 8.68
CA GLN A 168 -4.12 -21.18 7.26
C GLN A 168 -2.67 -21.64 7.07
N THR A 169 -2.43 -22.48 6.06
CA THR A 169 -1.10 -22.98 5.67
C THR A 169 -0.71 -22.60 4.24
N LEU A 170 -1.55 -21.80 3.56
CA LEU A 170 -1.39 -21.38 2.16
C LEU A 170 -0.17 -20.47 1.99
N VAL A 171 0.07 -19.58 2.97
CA VAL A 171 1.20 -18.64 2.98
C VAL A 171 1.99 -18.82 4.26
N ASN A 172 3.28 -19.07 4.10
CA ASN A 172 4.27 -19.08 5.17
C ASN A 172 5.60 -18.45 4.66
N SER A 173 6.66 -18.52 5.45
CA SER A 173 7.96 -17.92 5.14
C SER A 173 8.67 -18.50 3.91
N THR A 174 8.29 -19.71 3.45
CA THR A 174 8.87 -20.36 2.27
C THR A 174 7.97 -20.26 1.03
N THR A 175 6.71 -19.84 1.19
CA THR A 175 5.79 -19.66 0.06
C THR A 175 6.28 -18.54 -0.86
N SER A 176 6.42 -18.85 -2.15
CA SER A 176 6.76 -17.84 -3.17
C SER A 176 5.89 -16.59 -3.05
N ILE A 177 6.51 -15.43 -3.22
CA ILE A 177 5.81 -14.14 -3.25
C ILE A 177 5.25 -13.82 -4.64
N ALA A 178 5.82 -14.39 -5.69
CA ALA A 178 5.41 -14.14 -7.07
C ALA A 178 4.18 -14.99 -7.44
N MET A 179 3.43 -14.53 -8.45
CA MET A 179 2.17 -15.17 -8.88
C MET A 179 1.17 -15.38 -7.73
N PHE A 180 1.22 -14.51 -6.73
CA PHE A 180 0.26 -14.47 -5.66
C PHE A 180 -1.10 -13.98 -6.19
N SER A 181 -2.18 -14.37 -5.50
CA SER A 181 -3.53 -13.86 -5.77
C SER A 181 -4.19 -13.52 -4.45
N ILE A 182 -4.27 -12.22 -4.15
CA ILE A 182 -4.95 -11.76 -2.93
C ILE A 182 -6.42 -12.16 -2.91
N GLY A 183 -7.11 -12.16 -4.06
CA GLY A 183 -8.51 -12.60 -4.16
C GLY A 183 -8.69 -14.08 -3.81
N ASN A 184 -7.86 -14.96 -4.36
CA ASN A 184 -7.94 -16.40 -4.04
C ASN A 184 -7.56 -16.67 -2.58
N PHE A 185 -6.54 -15.97 -2.05
CA PHE A 185 -6.17 -16.07 -0.64
C PHE A 185 -7.31 -15.60 0.28
N ALA A 186 -7.87 -14.41 0.02
CA ALA A 186 -8.98 -13.84 0.76
C ALA A 186 -10.21 -14.77 0.76
N LYS A 187 -10.53 -15.38 -0.39
CA LYS A 187 -11.60 -16.38 -0.49
C LYS A 187 -11.29 -17.64 0.33
N ALA A 188 -10.08 -18.18 0.22
CA ALA A 188 -9.69 -19.43 0.86
C ALA A 188 -9.64 -19.32 2.40
N VAL A 189 -9.23 -18.17 2.92
CA VAL A 189 -9.20 -17.93 4.38
C VAL A 189 -10.41 -17.14 4.87
N GLY A 190 -11.38 -16.79 4.00
CA GLY A 190 -12.63 -16.13 4.39
C GLY A 190 -12.49 -14.68 4.88
N LEU A 191 -11.57 -13.89 4.32
CA LEU A 191 -11.42 -12.45 4.65
C LEU A 191 -12.58 -11.59 4.14
N GLY A 192 -13.32 -12.07 3.14
CA GLY A 192 -14.34 -11.28 2.46
C GLY A 192 -13.73 -10.20 1.56
N GLN A 193 -14.32 -9.01 1.57
CA GLN A 193 -13.88 -7.86 0.75
C GLN A 193 -13.02 -6.91 1.58
N PRO A 194 -12.07 -6.19 0.95
CA PRO A 194 -11.32 -5.13 1.62
C PRO A 194 -12.26 -4.04 2.14
N ILE A 195 -12.07 -3.63 3.40
CA ILE A 195 -12.84 -2.57 4.07
C ILE A 195 -12.15 -1.20 3.99
N GLY A 196 -10.91 -1.16 3.51
CA GLY A 196 -10.13 0.04 3.29
C GLY A 196 -8.91 -0.27 2.43
N GLY A 197 -8.29 0.77 1.88
CA GLY A 197 -7.12 0.63 1.05
C GLY A 197 -6.59 1.97 0.59
N THR A 198 -5.35 1.94 0.10
CA THR A 198 -4.72 3.03 -0.65
C THR A 198 -3.70 2.38 -1.59
N PHE A 199 -3.13 3.13 -2.53
CA PHE A 199 -2.09 2.60 -3.40
C PHE A 199 -1.15 3.70 -3.85
N MET A 200 0.06 3.30 -4.21
CA MET A 200 1.05 4.18 -4.83
C MET A 200 1.54 3.59 -6.14
N LEU A 201 2.05 4.46 -7.01
CA LEU A 201 2.84 4.11 -8.18
C LEU A 201 4.32 4.23 -7.81
N VAL A 202 5.14 3.22 -8.14
CA VAL A 202 6.60 3.33 -7.99
C VAL A 202 7.26 2.98 -9.31
N GLY A 203 8.14 3.86 -9.77
CA GLY A 203 8.87 3.75 -11.03
C GLY A 203 9.83 4.93 -11.18
N PRO A 204 10.52 5.07 -12.32
CA PRO A 204 11.24 6.30 -12.62
C PRO A 204 10.30 7.52 -12.53
N PRO A 205 10.81 8.73 -12.24
CA PRO A 205 10.00 9.95 -12.31
C PRO A 205 9.32 10.06 -13.68
N PRO A 206 8.11 10.66 -13.76
CA PRO A 206 7.53 10.99 -15.06
C PRO A 206 8.53 11.79 -15.90
N ALA A 207 8.62 11.47 -17.19
CA ALA A 207 9.41 12.23 -18.15
C ALA A 207 8.84 13.63 -18.38
#